data_AF-A0A0J7MQ94-F1
#
_entry.id   AF-A0A0J7MQ94-F1
#
_cell.length_a   1.000
_cell.length_b   1.000
_cell.length_c   1.000
_cell.angle_alpha   90.00
_cell.angle_beta   90.00
_cell.angle_gamma   90.00
#
_symmetry.space_group_name_H-M   'P 1'
#
loop_
_entity.id
_entity.type
_entity.pdbx_description
1 polymer ?
#
loop_
_entity_poly.entity_id
_entity_poly.type
_entity_poly.pdbx_seq_one_letter_code
_entity_poly.pdbx_strand_id
1 'polypeptide(L)'
;MYNKDNHTGTLEQELAKWECIIDRIICPGKANLQLQWHLEDPKERKLSPGWKKWTYCNGLKWADNVTWNKVLHLYEEKFDATILEYLTCSINRNIIINYLEITLEKIISMHMSYYRPEQGIERLLARESAYAVTANVFLSILARNTRYILKDILRNFKKIKHRRVSEIMALTVIINNIYTKEQLDE
;
A
#
# COMPACT_ATOMS: atom_id res chain seq x y z
N MET A 1 -6.38 -31.56 9.05
CA MET A 1 -7.55 -31.34 9.93
C MET A 1 -7.04 -30.92 11.29
N TYR A 2 -7.30 -29.68 11.73
CA TYR A 2 -7.20 -29.35 13.15
C TYR A 2 -8.43 -28.50 13.51
N ASN A 3 -9.38 -29.16 14.15
CA ASN A 3 -10.51 -28.53 14.81
C ASN A 3 -9.99 -28.15 16.21
N LYS A 4 -9.55 -26.90 16.37
CA LYS A 4 -9.17 -26.32 17.66
C LYS A 4 -10.27 -25.33 18.04
N ASP A 5 -10.69 -25.38 19.31
CA ASP A 5 -11.68 -24.49 19.89
C ASP A 5 -11.50 -23.04 19.40
N ASN A 6 -12.61 -22.43 18.99
CA ASN A 6 -12.66 -21.15 18.26
C ASN A 6 -11.92 -20.00 19.00
N HIS A 7 -11.75 -20.11 20.32
CA HIS A 7 -11.06 -19.14 21.16
C HIS A 7 -9.53 -19.28 21.16
N THR A 8 -8.98 -20.51 21.22
CA THR A 8 -7.52 -20.74 21.17
C THR A 8 -6.96 -20.40 19.79
N GLY A 9 -7.72 -20.67 18.72
CA GLY A 9 -7.36 -20.26 17.37
C GLY A 9 -7.26 -18.74 17.20
N THR A 10 -8.08 -17.96 17.91
CA THR A 10 -8.05 -16.49 17.84
C THR A 10 -6.85 -15.92 18.58
N LEU A 11 -6.54 -16.44 19.77
CA LEU A 11 -5.40 -15.99 20.57
C LEU A 11 -4.06 -16.30 19.89
N GLU A 12 -3.90 -17.50 19.33
CA GLU A 12 -2.70 -17.88 18.57
C GLU A 12 -2.48 -16.97 17.36
N GLN A 13 -3.55 -16.59 16.65
CA GLN A 13 -3.46 -15.67 15.53
C GLN A 13 -3.05 -14.26 15.95
N GLU A 14 -3.60 -13.75 17.06
CA GLU A 14 -3.21 -12.44 17.58
C GLU A 14 -1.75 -12.44 18.05
N LEU A 15 -1.29 -13.47 18.77
CA LEU A 15 0.11 -13.59 19.18
C LEU A 15 1.07 -13.55 17.98
N ALA A 16 0.76 -14.28 16.91
CA ALA A 16 1.55 -14.26 15.68
C ALA A 16 1.51 -12.89 14.99
N LYS A 17 0.41 -12.13 15.09
CA LYS A 17 0.37 -10.75 14.59
C LYS A 17 1.24 -9.81 15.41
N TRP A 18 1.22 -9.94 16.73
CA TRP A 18 2.03 -9.17 17.67
C TRP A 18 3.53 -9.44 17.52
N GLU A 19 3.92 -10.67 17.15
CA GLU A 19 5.32 -11.03 16.87
C GLU A 19 5.96 -10.04 15.87
N CYS A 20 5.23 -9.59 14.85
CA CYS A 20 5.73 -8.64 13.84
C CYS A 20 5.87 -7.19 14.31
N ILE A 21 5.18 -6.84 15.39
CA ILE A 21 5.31 -5.53 16.01
C ILE A 21 6.59 -5.49 16.83
N ILE A 22 6.91 -6.61 17.50
CA ILE A 22 8.09 -6.78 18.36
C ILE A 22 9.35 -7.06 17.52
N ASP A 23 9.29 -8.08 16.66
CA ASP A 23 10.38 -8.49 15.78
C ASP A 23 10.27 -7.83 14.41
N ARG A 24 11.04 -6.77 14.24
CA ARG A 24 11.03 -5.95 13.02
C ARG A 24 11.86 -6.53 11.88
N ILE A 25 12.60 -7.62 12.10
CA ILE A 25 13.55 -8.19 11.14
C ILE A 25 13.05 -9.56 10.66
N ILE A 26 12.82 -10.51 11.56
CA ILE A 26 12.53 -11.90 11.17
C ILE A 26 11.09 -12.02 10.66
N CYS A 27 10.12 -11.37 11.33
CA CYS A 27 8.73 -11.47 10.88
C CYS A 27 8.56 -11.02 9.42
N PRO A 28 9.02 -9.84 8.98
CA PRO A 28 8.79 -9.40 7.61
C PRO A 28 9.35 -10.39 6.58
N GLY A 29 10.46 -11.07 6.88
CA GLY A 29 10.97 -12.17 6.07
C GLY A 29 9.99 -13.35 5.98
N LYS A 30 9.48 -13.85 7.12
CA LYS A 30 8.46 -14.92 7.14
C LYS A 30 7.18 -14.51 6.39
N ALA A 31 6.70 -13.30 6.62
CA ALA A 31 5.51 -12.77 5.93
C ALA A 31 5.75 -12.59 4.42
N ASN A 32 6.97 -12.23 4.01
CA ASN A 32 7.33 -12.12 2.60
C ASN A 32 7.33 -13.48 1.91
N LEU A 33 7.86 -14.53 2.56
CA LEU A 33 7.78 -15.90 2.05
C LEU A 33 6.32 -16.35 1.88
N GLN A 34 5.46 -16.08 2.87
CA GLN A 34 4.04 -16.40 2.78
C GLN A 34 3.34 -15.60 1.67
N LEU A 35 3.68 -14.33 1.51
CA LEU A 35 3.17 -13.49 0.42
C LEU A 35 3.61 -14.03 -0.94
N GLN A 36 4.89 -14.36 -1.13
CA GLN A 36 5.39 -14.93 -2.39
C GLN A 36 4.71 -16.27 -2.71
N TRP A 37 4.55 -17.13 -1.70
CA TRP A 37 3.79 -18.37 -1.85
C TRP A 37 2.36 -18.11 -2.33
N HIS A 38 1.65 -17.13 -1.76
CA HIS A 38 0.33 -16.71 -2.24
C HIS A 38 0.37 -16.18 -3.68
N LEU A 39 1.38 -15.39 -4.04
CA LEU A 39 1.50 -14.74 -5.36
C LEU A 39 1.82 -15.72 -6.50
N GLU A 40 2.34 -16.91 -6.21
CA GLU A 40 2.56 -17.95 -7.23
C GLU A 40 1.25 -18.51 -7.79
N ASP A 41 0.21 -18.62 -6.96
CA ASP A 41 -1.13 -18.99 -7.41
C ASP A 41 -2.19 -18.41 -6.45
N PRO A 42 -2.62 -17.15 -6.67
CA PRO A 42 -3.56 -16.48 -5.77
C PRO A 42 -4.94 -17.13 -5.70
N LYS A 43 -5.29 -17.99 -6.69
CA LYS A 43 -6.58 -18.68 -6.75
C LYS A 43 -6.56 -19.92 -5.87
N GLU A 44 -5.51 -20.73 -5.95
CA GLU A 44 -5.40 -21.96 -5.17
C GLU A 44 -4.78 -21.72 -3.78
N ARG A 45 -3.80 -20.82 -3.67
CA ARG A 45 -3.06 -20.54 -2.43
C ARG A 45 -3.66 -19.36 -1.69
N LYS A 46 -4.92 -19.50 -1.30
CA LYS A 46 -5.70 -18.39 -0.70
C LYS A 46 -5.18 -18.00 0.67
N LEU A 47 -5.05 -16.69 0.89
CA LEU A 47 -4.95 -16.12 2.23
C LEU A 47 -6.33 -16.04 2.86
N SER A 48 -6.44 -16.46 4.11
CA SER A 48 -7.68 -16.28 4.87
C SER A 48 -7.96 -14.78 5.07
N PRO A 49 -9.24 -14.36 5.11
CA PRO A 49 -9.60 -12.94 5.16
C PRO A 49 -8.92 -12.16 6.29
N GLY A 50 -8.86 -12.74 7.51
CA GLY A 50 -8.23 -12.10 8.68
C GLY A 50 -6.71 -11.95 8.61
N TRP A 51 -6.05 -12.60 7.64
CA TRP A 51 -4.61 -12.57 7.45
C TRP A 51 -4.15 -11.74 6.25
N LYS A 52 -5.04 -11.43 5.29
CA LYS A 52 -4.67 -10.69 4.06
C LYS A 52 -3.85 -9.44 4.35
N LYS A 53 -4.43 -8.48 5.10
CA LYS A 53 -3.76 -7.21 5.40
C LYS A 53 -2.41 -7.42 6.10
N TRP A 54 -2.35 -8.36 7.04
CA TRP A 54 -1.12 -8.65 7.76
C TRP A 54 -0.04 -9.24 6.85
N THR A 55 -0.39 -10.24 6.04
CA THR A 55 0.56 -10.93 5.14
C THR A 55 1.06 -9.97 4.07
N TYR A 56 0.15 -9.23 3.42
CA TYR A 56 0.54 -8.26 2.42
C TYR A 56 1.42 -7.16 3.02
N CYS A 57 1.01 -6.50 4.11
CA CYS A 57 1.78 -5.37 4.63
C CYS A 57 3.14 -5.77 5.24
N ASN A 58 3.19 -6.86 6.02
CA ASN A 58 4.48 -7.31 6.57
C ASN A 58 5.37 -7.90 5.49
N GLY A 59 4.79 -8.63 4.52
CA GLY A 59 5.54 -9.19 3.41
C GLY A 59 6.07 -8.15 2.43
N LEU A 60 5.34 -7.05 2.21
CA LEU A 60 5.77 -5.95 1.32
C LEU A 60 6.79 -5.01 1.96
N LYS A 61 6.92 -5.00 3.28
CA LYS A 61 7.75 -4.05 4.02
C LYS A 61 9.19 -4.02 3.48
N TRP A 62 9.82 -5.18 3.35
CA TRP A 62 11.19 -5.33 2.83
C TRP A 62 11.24 -6.05 1.47
N ALA A 63 10.09 -6.18 0.81
CA ALA A 63 10.00 -6.81 -0.49
C ALA A 63 10.84 -6.07 -1.53
N ASP A 64 11.36 -6.84 -2.48
CA ASP A 64 11.99 -6.31 -3.67
C ASP A 64 10.96 -5.79 -4.68
N ASN A 65 11.47 -5.14 -5.73
CA ASN A 65 10.63 -4.60 -6.80
C ASN A 65 9.86 -5.70 -7.55
N VAL A 66 10.40 -6.92 -7.63
CA VAL A 66 9.74 -8.04 -8.30
C VAL A 66 8.46 -8.42 -7.54
N THR A 67 8.57 -8.64 -6.23
CA THR A 67 7.42 -8.98 -5.38
C THR A 67 6.40 -7.85 -5.35
N TRP A 68 6.85 -6.58 -5.25
CA TRP A 68 5.95 -5.43 -5.26
C TRP A 68 5.15 -5.33 -6.57
N ASN A 69 5.79 -5.51 -7.72
CA ASN A 69 5.11 -5.48 -9.03
C ASN A 69 4.15 -6.66 -9.22
N LYS A 70 4.45 -7.84 -8.67
CA LYS A 70 3.48 -8.96 -8.65
C LYS A 70 2.20 -8.58 -7.90
N VAL A 71 2.31 -7.86 -6.78
CA VAL A 71 1.13 -7.37 -6.06
C VAL A 71 0.40 -6.29 -6.87
N LEU A 72 1.11 -5.38 -7.54
CA LEU A 72 0.48 -4.40 -8.43
C LEU A 72 -0.29 -5.07 -9.58
N HIS A 73 0.27 -6.12 -10.19
CA HIS A 73 -0.41 -6.89 -11.24
C HIS A 73 -1.74 -7.50 -10.74
N LEU A 74 -1.84 -7.90 -9.48
CA LEU A 74 -3.13 -8.35 -8.92
C LEU A 74 -4.19 -7.25 -8.90
N TYR A 75 -3.78 -5.98 -8.70
CA TYR A 75 -4.70 -4.85 -8.86
C TYR A 75 -5.12 -4.71 -10.31
N GLU A 76 -4.22 -4.85 -11.27
CA GLU A 76 -4.53 -4.77 -12.71
C GLU A 76 -5.53 -5.84 -13.16
N GLU A 77 -5.50 -7.03 -12.54
CA GLU A 77 -6.45 -8.10 -12.84
C GLU A 77 -7.82 -7.91 -12.18
N LYS A 78 -7.84 -7.38 -10.95
CA LYS A 78 -9.05 -7.40 -10.08
C LYS A 78 -9.69 -6.03 -9.87
N PHE A 79 -8.96 -4.95 -10.13
CA PHE A 79 -9.33 -3.57 -9.82
C PHE A 79 -9.76 -3.36 -8.35
N ASP A 80 -9.20 -4.15 -7.43
CA ASP A 80 -9.46 -4.05 -5.99
C ASP A 80 -8.53 -2.99 -5.36
N ALA A 81 -9.09 -1.84 -5.02
CA ALA A 81 -8.34 -0.72 -4.44
C ALA A 81 -7.62 -1.05 -3.12
N THR A 82 -8.04 -2.09 -2.39
CA THR A 82 -7.34 -2.51 -1.16
C THR A 82 -5.92 -3.00 -1.43
N ILE A 83 -5.67 -3.53 -2.65
CA ILE A 83 -4.33 -3.93 -3.09
C ILE A 83 -3.41 -2.71 -3.18
N LEU A 84 -3.93 -1.58 -3.67
CA LEU A 84 -3.16 -0.33 -3.77
C LEU A 84 -2.77 0.18 -2.38
N GLU A 85 -3.65 0.03 -1.39
CA GLU A 85 -3.34 0.35 0.01
C GLU A 85 -2.25 -0.57 0.57
N TYR A 86 -2.28 -1.87 0.27
CA TYR A 86 -1.23 -2.81 0.69
C TYR A 86 0.14 -2.45 0.12
N LEU A 87 0.20 -2.03 -1.15
CA LEU A 87 1.44 -1.58 -1.80
C LEU A 87 2.13 -0.42 -1.06
N THR A 88 1.38 0.39 -0.30
CA THR A 88 1.92 1.50 0.51
C THR A 88 2.72 1.03 1.74
N CYS A 89 2.65 -0.27 2.09
CA CYS A 89 3.34 -0.84 3.24
C CYS A 89 4.83 -1.11 2.99
N SER A 90 5.33 -0.98 1.76
CA SER A 90 6.76 -1.04 1.49
C SER A 90 7.50 0.12 2.16
N ILE A 91 8.67 -0.15 2.75
CA ILE A 91 9.57 0.90 3.25
C ILE A 91 10.76 1.12 2.32
N ASN A 92 10.79 0.45 1.17
CA ASN A 92 11.82 0.64 0.17
C ASN A 92 11.64 2.01 -0.49
N ARG A 93 12.57 2.92 -0.20
CA ARG A 93 12.58 4.30 -0.70
C ARG A 93 12.35 4.38 -2.21
N ASN A 94 13.06 3.58 -3.00
CA ASN A 94 12.97 3.64 -4.46
C ASN A 94 11.59 3.22 -4.96
N ILE A 95 11.00 2.20 -4.34
CA ILE A 95 9.64 1.73 -4.67
C ILE A 95 8.62 2.83 -4.34
N ILE A 96 8.68 3.42 -3.16
CA ILE A 96 7.70 4.44 -2.75
C ILE A 96 7.82 5.72 -3.57
N ILE A 97 9.05 6.17 -3.88
CA ILE A 97 9.23 7.33 -4.76
C ILE A 97 8.73 7.04 -6.17
N ASN A 98 9.00 5.85 -6.71
CA ASN A 98 8.44 5.45 -8.01
C ASN A 98 6.90 5.39 -7.97
N TYR A 99 6.32 4.92 -6.85
CA TYR A 99 4.88 4.88 -6.67
C TYR A 99 4.27 6.28 -6.76
N LEU A 100 4.83 7.24 -6.01
CA LEU A 100 4.39 8.63 -5.98
C LEU A 100 4.55 9.33 -7.32
N GLU A 101 5.70 9.15 -7.99
CA GLU A 101 6.04 9.91 -9.20
C GLU A 101 5.40 9.37 -10.48
N ILE A 102 5.22 8.05 -10.58
CA ILE A 102 4.91 7.39 -11.85
C ILE A 102 3.66 6.52 -11.72
N THR A 103 3.60 5.66 -10.71
CA THR A 103 2.58 4.60 -10.69
C THR A 103 1.18 5.12 -10.39
N LEU A 104 1.01 6.18 -9.59
CA LEU A 104 -0.31 6.79 -9.36
C LEU A 104 -0.97 7.29 -10.66
N GLU A 105 -0.21 7.95 -11.53
CA GLU A 105 -0.72 8.41 -12.84
C GLU A 105 -1.05 7.25 -13.79
N LYS A 106 -0.23 6.17 -13.73
CA LYS A 106 -0.53 4.93 -14.45
C LYS A 106 -1.83 4.30 -13.97
N ILE A 107 -2.09 4.28 -12.65
CA ILE A 107 -3.33 3.74 -12.08
C ILE A 107 -4.55 4.51 -12.60
N ILE A 108 -4.48 5.84 -12.68
CA ILE A 108 -5.56 6.65 -13.28
C ILE A 108 -5.80 6.22 -14.73
N SER A 109 -4.72 6.08 -15.51
CA SER A 109 -4.81 5.65 -16.92
C SER A 109 -5.40 4.25 -17.07
N MET A 110 -4.97 3.30 -16.23
CA MET A 110 -5.47 1.93 -16.20
C MET A 110 -6.96 1.89 -15.85
N HIS A 111 -7.39 2.64 -14.83
CA HIS A 111 -8.79 2.73 -14.45
C HIS A 111 -9.65 3.23 -15.62
N MET A 112 -9.22 4.30 -16.31
CA MET A 112 -9.95 4.81 -17.47
C MET A 112 -9.99 3.80 -18.63
N SER A 113 -8.92 3.02 -18.86
CA SER A 113 -8.89 2.00 -19.92
C SER A 113 -9.73 0.76 -19.63
N TYR A 114 -9.88 0.38 -18.35
CA TYR A 114 -10.62 -0.80 -17.94
C TYR A 114 -12.12 -0.56 -18.00
N TYR A 115 -12.58 0.54 -17.40
CA TYR A 115 -14.01 0.86 -17.35
C TYR A 115 -14.58 1.27 -18.72
N ARG A 116 -13.72 1.76 -19.65
CA ARG A 116 -14.12 2.25 -20.98
C ARG A 116 -15.42 3.06 -20.96
N PRO A 117 -15.51 4.09 -20.08
CA PRO A 117 -16.78 4.78 -19.88
C PRO A 117 -17.22 5.47 -21.18
N GLU A 118 -18.53 5.48 -21.43
CA GLU A 118 -19.09 6.25 -22.54
C GLU A 118 -18.94 7.76 -22.29
N GLN A 119 -19.20 8.58 -23.32
CA GLN A 119 -19.06 10.03 -23.22
C GLN A 119 -20.03 10.64 -22.21
N GLY A 120 -19.75 11.87 -21.78
CA GLY A 120 -20.61 12.59 -20.84
C GLY A 120 -20.40 12.16 -19.39
N ILE A 121 -21.50 11.83 -18.70
CA ILE A 121 -21.52 11.66 -17.24
C ILE A 121 -20.68 10.45 -16.79
N GLU A 122 -20.75 9.31 -17.49
CA GLU A 122 -20.01 8.11 -17.11
C GLU A 122 -18.49 8.34 -17.11
N ARG A 123 -17.98 9.03 -18.14
CA ARG A 123 -16.56 9.38 -18.21
C ARG A 123 -16.13 10.32 -17.08
N LEU A 124 -17.00 11.24 -16.67
CA LEU A 124 -16.74 12.11 -15.54
C LEU A 124 -16.69 11.30 -14.23
N LEU A 125 -17.66 10.42 -14.00
CA LEU A 125 -17.72 9.57 -12.81
C LEU A 125 -16.53 8.63 -12.69
N ALA A 126 -16.15 7.95 -13.77
CA ALA A 126 -14.98 7.06 -13.79
C ALA A 126 -13.68 7.83 -13.49
N ARG A 127 -13.57 9.07 -14.00
CA ARG A 127 -12.41 9.93 -13.76
C ARG A 127 -12.36 10.41 -12.30
N GLU A 128 -13.48 10.83 -11.74
CA GLU A 128 -13.56 11.22 -10.33
C GLU A 128 -13.25 10.03 -9.41
N SER A 129 -13.77 8.84 -9.73
CA SER A 129 -13.44 7.58 -9.03
C SER A 129 -11.93 7.29 -9.04
N ALA A 130 -11.30 7.32 -10.22
CA ALA A 130 -9.87 7.09 -10.36
C ALA A 130 -9.02 8.05 -9.51
N TYR A 131 -9.38 9.34 -9.53
CA TYR A 131 -8.69 10.35 -8.73
C TYR A 131 -8.96 10.21 -7.24
N ALA A 132 -10.16 9.80 -6.83
CA ALA A 132 -10.47 9.58 -5.42
C ALA A 132 -9.64 8.43 -4.85
N VAL A 133 -9.56 7.31 -5.57
CA VAL A 133 -8.73 6.16 -5.20
C VAL A 133 -7.26 6.57 -5.08
N THR A 134 -6.71 7.24 -6.10
CA THR A 134 -5.29 7.63 -6.10
C THR A 134 -4.95 8.74 -5.10
N ALA A 135 -5.89 9.63 -4.79
CA ALA A 135 -5.76 10.59 -3.69
C ALA A 135 -5.64 9.87 -2.33
N ASN A 136 -6.49 8.88 -2.07
CA ASN A 136 -6.45 8.09 -0.84
C ASN A 136 -5.13 7.31 -0.71
N VAL A 137 -4.65 6.73 -1.81
CA VAL A 137 -3.36 6.04 -1.85
C VAL A 137 -2.21 7.03 -1.61
N PHE A 138 -2.22 8.19 -2.24
CA PHE A 138 -1.23 9.25 -2.02
C PHE A 138 -1.14 9.65 -0.54
N LEU A 139 -2.28 9.96 0.09
CA LEU A 139 -2.34 10.30 1.51
C LEU A 139 -1.86 9.13 2.39
N SER A 140 -2.19 7.90 2.04
CA SER A 140 -1.73 6.70 2.74
C SER A 140 -0.22 6.50 2.64
N ILE A 141 0.37 6.78 1.47
CA ILE A 141 1.83 6.76 1.29
C ILE A 141 2.47 7.80 2.21
N LEU A 142 1.98 9.05 2.20
CA LEU A 142 2.50 10.10 3.08
C LEU A 142 2.42 9.67 4.55
N ALA A 143 1.25 9.22 5.02
CA ALA A 143 1.06 8.83 6.41
C ALA A 143 2.02 7.70 6.85
N ARG A 144 2.27 6.72 5.99
CA ARG A 144 3.06 5.53 6.35
C ARG A 144 4.57 5.72 6.19
N ASN A 145 4.97 6.54 5.22
CA ASN A 145 6.35 6.59 4.74
C ASN A 145 7.06 7.90 5.02
N THR A 146 6.38 8.94 5.49
CA THR A 146 7.01 10.24 5.82
C THR A 146 8.27 10.05 6.66
N ARG A 147 8.22 9.24 7.71
CA ARG A 147 9.39 8.97 8.58
C ARG A 147 10.63 8.41 7.86
N TYR A 148 10.48 7.81 6.69
CA TYR A 148 11.58 7.16 5.95
C TYR A 148 12.06 7.98 4.76
N ILE A 149 11.18 8.79 4.16
CA ILE A 149 11.43 9.47 2.88
C ILE A 149 11.09 10.97 2.93
N LEU A 150 11.03 11.57 4.12
CA LEU A 150 10.67 12.98 4.30
C LEU A 150 11.47 13.90 3.36
N LYS A 151 12.79 13.76 3.32
CA LYS A 151 13.65 14.59 2.46
C LYS A 151 13.29 14.48 0.98
N ASP A 152 12.97 13.28 0.51
CA ASP A 152 12.56 13.05 -0.88
C ASP A 152 11.20 13.66 -1.17
N ILE A 153 10.26 13.51 -0.24
CA ILE A 153 8.93 14.12 -0.32
C ILE A 153 9.08 15.64 -0.42
N LEU A 154 9.82 16.27 0.49
CA LEU A 154 9.98 17.72 0.53
C LEU A 154 10.70 18.25 -0.72
N ARG A 155 11.81 17.61 -1.12
CA ARG A 155 12.59 18.00 -2.30
C ARG A 155 11.76 17.95 -3.58
N ASN A 156 10.87 16.96 -3.70
CA ASN A 156 10.07 16.73 -4.90
C ASN A 156 8.60 17.12 -4.74
N PHE A 157 8.20 17.79 -3.65
CA PHE A 157 6.78 17.96 -3.28
C PHE A 157 5.95 18.56 -4.41
N LYS A 158 6.47 19.60 -5.08
CA LYS A 158 5.82 20.23 -6.23
C LYS A 158 5.57 19.27 -7.39
N LYS A 159 6.45 18.29 -7.60
CA LYS A 159 6.36 17.26 -8.64
C LYS A 159 5.41 16.14 -8.26
N ILE A 160 5.45 15.67 -7.01
CA ILE A 160 4.67 14.52 -6.55
C ILE A 160 3.27 14.86 -6.03
N LYS A 161 2.95 16.15 -5.86
CA LYS A 161 1.64 16.55 -5.31
C LYS A 161 0.50 15.99 -6.17
N HIS A 162 -0.46 15.35 -5.51
CA HIS A 162 -1.60 14.78 -6.20
C HIS A 162 -2.63 15.85 -6.57
N ARG A 163 -3.15 15.84 -7.81
CA ARG A 163 -4.03 16.88 -8.35
C ARG A 163 -5.28 17.17 -7.52
N ARG A 164 -5.85 16.17 -6.85
CA ARG A 164 -7.06 16.31 -6.01
C ARG A 164 -6.79 16.51 -4.52
N VAL A 165 -5.52 16.52 -4.10
CA VAL A 165 -5.16 16.71 -2.70
C VAL A 165 -4.59 18.12 -2.54
N SER A 166 -5.16 18.91 -1.64
CA SER A 166 -4.64 20.25 -1.38
C SER A 166 -3.26 20.17 -0.72
N GLU A 167 -2.42 21.17 -0.98
CA GLU A 167 -1.09 21.25 -0.37
C GLU A 167 -1.20 21.27 1.16
N ILE A 168 -2.18 22.01 1.70
CA ILE A 168 -2.47 22.05 3.14
C ILE A 168 -2.77 20.64 3.69
N MET A 169 -3.63 19.87 3.02
CA MET A 169 -3.97 18.51 3.47
C MET A 169 -2.75 17.58 3.46
N ALA A 170 -1.96 17.62 2.38
CA ALA A 170 -0.76 16.82 2.26
C ALA A 170 0.28 17.17 3.34
N LEU A 171 0.52 18.47 3.57
CA LEU A 171 1.43 18.95 4.61
C LEU A 171 0.95 18.57 6.01
N THR A 172 -0.35 18.68 6.29
CA THR A 172 -0.93 18.23 7.57
C THR A 172 -0.66 16.74 7.81
N VAL A 173 -0.85 15.89 6.79
CA VAL A 173 -0.55 14.45 6.92
C VAL A 173 0.95 14.21 7.13
N ILE A 174 1.82 14.93 6.42
CA ILE A 174 3.28 14.83 6.60
C ILE A 174 3.63 15.19 8.06
N ILE A 175 3.23 16.37 8.53
CA ILE A 175 3.55 16.87 9.87
C ILE A 175 3.08 15.89 10.96
N ASN A 176 1.85 15.36 10.82
CA ASN A 176 1.29 14.41 11.80
C ASN A 176 1.98 13.03 11.82
N ASN A 177 2.84 12.73 10.84
CA ASN A 177 3.55 11.45 10.73
C ASN A 177 5.09 11.62 10.73
N ILE A 178 5.56 12.79 11.16
CA ILE A 178 6.95 13.01 11.59
C ILE A 178 7.03 12.65 13.08
N TYR A 179 8.00 11.83 13.46
CA TYR A 179 8.05 11.25 14.82
C TYR A 179 9.22 11.72 15.66
N THR A 180 10.20 12.41 15.08
CA THR A 180 11.35 12.91 15.84
C THR A 180 11.63 14.38 15.55
N LYS A 181 12.22 15.07 16.53
CA LYS A 181 12.53 16.51 16.41
C LYS A 181 13.64 16.74 15.37
N GLU A 182 14.56 15.80 15.24
CA GLU A 182 15.63 15.82 14.23
C GLU A 182 15.07 15.82 12.81
N GLN A 183 13.87 15.29 12.58
CA GLN A 183 13.20 15.34 11.27
C GLN A 183 12.53 16.70 10.99
N LEU A 184 12.31 17.53 12.01
CA LEU A 184 11.72 18.87 11.90
C LEU A 184 12.79 19.97 11.81
N ASP A 185 13.94 19.74 12.43
CA ASP A 185 15.07 20.67 12.50
C ASP A 185 16.06 20.51 11.31
N GLU A 186 15.79 19.59 10.38
CA GLU A 186 16.51 19.36 9.11
C GLU A 186 15.95 20.17 7.94
#